data_AF-A0AAX0QUI7-F1
#
_entry.id   AF-A0AAX0QUI7-F1
#
_cell.length_a   1.000
_cell.length_b   1.000
_cell.length_c   1.000
_cell.angle_alpha   90.00
_cell.angle_beta   90.00
_cell.angle_gamma   90.00
#
_symmetry.space_group_name_H-M   'P 1'
#
loop_
_entity.id
_entity.type
_entity.pdbx_description
1 polymer ?
#
loop_
_entity_poly.entity_id
_entity_poly.type
_entity_poly.pdbx_seq_one_letter_code
_entity_poly.pdbx_strand_id
1 'polypeptide(L)'
;MEDNQLHRGLSSRQIQMIALGGTIGVGLFMGASSTIAWTGPSVIFAYLVAGLFLFLIMRAMGEMVYLDPSTGSFANYATDYIHPVAGYVTAWANIFQWIVVGMSEVIAVGAYMKFWFPELPTWIPGLIVIVLLTAANAVSVKAFGEFEFWFAMIKIVTIILMIIAGFGLIFFGIGNGGNPIGLSNLTAHGGFMPNGWLGFFFALSIVIGSYQGVELIGITAGETKDPQKNIKKAVNGVIWRILIFYIGAIFVIVTVYPWNELHDIGSPFVATFAKIGITIAAGLINFVVITAAMSGCNSGIFSSSRMIFTLAQHRQLPAIFTKVMRNGVPFYTVLAVSIGILIGVILNVVLPQFIDGSENIFVYVYSASILPGMIPWFMILFSHIQFRKKFPEKLENHPFKMPLAPVTNYLSIAFLLTVLVAMLINHETRVSVIIGFLFLGFMAVFFFLRGYHKRDKEEFKL
;
A
#
# COMPACT_ATOMS: atom_id res chain seq x y z
N MET A 1 -3.46 -12.97 -35.91
CA MET A 1 -3.60 -13.19 -34.46
C MET A 1 -2.20 -13.03 -33.88
N GLU A 2 -1.81 -11.81 -33.59
CA GLU A 2 -0.53 -11.51 -32.92
C GLU A 2 -0.77 -11.58 -31.40
N ASP A 3 0.13 -12.25 -30.69
CA ASP A 3 0.07 -12.51 -29.24
C ASP A 3 -0.22 -11.25 -28.42
N ASN A 4 -1.45 -11.15 -27.90
CA ASN A 4 -1.86 -10.18 -26.87
C ASN A 4 -1.35 -10.59 -25.47
N GLN A 5 -0.11 -11.09 -25.37
CA GLN A 5 0.48 -11.48 -24.08
C GLN A 5 1.41 -10.37 -23.58
N LEU A 6 1.23 -9.96 -22.32
CA LEU A 6 2.14 -9.04 -21.65
C LEU A 6 3.56 -9.63 -21.62
N HIS A 7 4.57 -8.81 -21.91
CA HIS A 7 5.96 -9.24 -21.89
C HIS A 7 6.40 -9.73 -20.49
N ARG A 8 6.64 -11.03 -20.37
CA ARG A 8 7.24 -11.65 -19.18
C ARG A 8 8.72 -11.31 -19.12
N GLY A 9 9.17 -10.56 -18.10
CA GLY A 9 10.56 -10.09 -18.05
C GLY A 9 11.11 -9.64 -16.69
N LEU A 10 10.35 -9.75 -15.60
CA LEU A 10 10.79 -9.30 -14.29
C LEU A 10 11.65 -10.36 -13.58
N SER A 11 12.85 -9.96 -13.15
CA SER A 11 13.73 -10.82 -12.34
C SER A 11 13.20 -10.98 -10.91
N SER A 12 13.56 -12.08 -10.23
CA SER A 12 13.22 -12.30 -8.80
C SER A 12 13.66 -11.15 -7.88
N ARG A 13 14.75 -10.45 -8.24
CA ARG A 13 15.23 -9.27 -7.53
C ARG A 13 14.31 -8.07 -7.76
N GLN A 14 13.93 -7.79 -9.01
CA GLN A 14 12.98 -6.71 -9.34
C GLN A 14 11.62 -6.96 -8.67
N ILE A 15 11.15 -8.21 -8.63
CA ILE A 15 9.90 -8.57 -7.94
C ILE A 15 9.94 -8.21 -6.45
N GLN A 16 11.01 -8.59 -5.74
CA GLN A 16 11.16 -8.24 -4.33
C GLN A 16 11.24 -6.72 -4.12
N MET A 17 11.90 -6.01 -5.03
CA MET A 17 12.04 -4.56 -4.94
C MET A 17 10.75 -3.82 -5.31
N ILE A 18 9.94 -4.34 -6.23
CA ILE A 18 8.59 -3.83 -6.52
C ILE A 18 7.68 -4.06 -5.31
N ALA A 19 7.74 -5.23 -4.68
CA ALA A 19 6.95 -5.51 -3.49
C ALA A 19 7.36 -4.63 -2.31
N LEU A 20 8.65 -4.46 -2.07
CA LEU A 20 9.17 -3.58 -1.02
C LEU A 20 8.89 -2.10 -1.35
N GLY A 21 9.14 -1.68 -2.59
CA GLY A 21 8.94 -0.31 -3.07
C GLY A 21 7.48 0.11 -3.02
N GLY A 22 6.59 -0.73 -3.55
CA GLY A 22 5.15 -0.50 -3.57
C GLY A 22 4.50 -0.54 -2.18
N THR A 23 5.07 -1.28 -1.22
CA THR A 23 4.55 -1.29 0.16
C THR A 23 5.08 -0.10 0.97
N ILE A 24 6.38 0.21 0.86
CA ILE A 24 7.03 1.32 1.59
C ILE A 24 6.75 2.64 0.86
N GLY A 25 5.58 3.22 1.11
CA GLY A 25 5.13 4.51 0.58
C GLY A 25 4.99 5.60 1.64
N VAL A 26 4.29 6.69 1.30
CA VAL A 26 4.05 7.81 2.23
C VAL A 26 3.18 7.46 3.43
N GLY A 27 2.47 6.32 3.41
CA GLY A 27 1.74 5.83 4.58
C GLY A 27 2.65 5.71 5.81
N LEU A 28 3.89 5.22 5.64
CA LEU A 28 4.87 5.19 6.72
C LEU A 28 5.43 6.58 7.06
N PHE A 29 5.67 7.45 6.07
CA PHE A 29 6.38 8.71 6.31
C PHE A 29 5.46 9.84 6.81
N MET A 30 4.31 10.02 6.18
CA MET A 30 3.33 11.05 6.48
C MET A 30 2.23 10.51 7.40
N GLY A 31 1.76 9.28 7.17
CA GLY A 31 0.76 8.63 8.02
C GLY A 31 1.27 8.28 9.43
N ALA A 32 2.58 8.11 9.61
CA ALA A 32 3.17 7.91 10.94
C ALA A 32 2.90 9.09 11.88
N SER A 33 2.98 10.33 11.39
CA SER A 33 2.71 11.52 12.22
C SER A 33 1.30 11.48 12.81
N SER A 34 0.29 11.23 11.97
CA SER A 34 -1.11 11.16 12.42
C SER A 34 -1.35 9.97 13.35
N THR A 35 -0.80 8.79 13.02
CA THR A 35 -1.00 7.58 13.84
C THR A 35 -0.30 7.69 15.19
N ILE A 36 0.90 8.26 15.26
CA ILE A 36 1.59 8.55 16.51
C ILE A 36 0.81 9.58 17.33
N ALA A 37 0.26 10.62 16.71
CA ALA A 37 -0.58 11.58 17.42
C ALA A 37 -1.84 10.92 18.02
N TRP A 38 -2.45 9.97 17.31
CA TRP A 38 -3.66 9.29 17.79
C TRP A 38 -3.41 8.25 18.89
N THR A 39 -2.27 7.56 18.93
CA THR A 39 -2.08 6.46 19.90
C THR A 39 -0.81 6.54 20.73
N GLY A 40 0.05 7.54 20.48
CA GLY A 40 1.35 7.67 21.12
C GLY A 40 2.27 6.48 20.82
N PRO A 41 3.17 6.10 21.76
CA PRO A 41 4.15 5.02 21.58
C PRO A 41 3.56 3.65 21.21
N SER A 42 2.30 3.39 21.57
CA SER A 42 1.59 2.16 21.21
C SER A 42 1.40 1.95 19.70
N VAL A 43 1.73 2.94 18.87
CA VAL A 43 1.79 2.79 17.41
C VAL A 43 2.75 1.67 16.98
N ILE A 44 3.78 1.38 17.78
CA ILE A 44 4.70 0.25 17.58
C ILE A 44 3.91 -1.06 17.55
N PHE A 45 3.01 -1.26 18.50
CA PHE A 45 2.16 -2.44 18.53
C PHE A 45 1.10 -2.42 17.43
N ALA A 46 0.61 -1.24 17.02
CA ALA A 46 -0.32 -1.16 15.90
C ALA A 46 0.32 -1.70 14.61
N TYR A 47 1.57 -1.28 14.31
CA TYR A 47 2.34 -1.82 13.18
C TYR A 47 2.64 -3.32 13.34
N LEU A 48 3.01 -3.77 14.54
CA LEU A 48 3.27 -5.19 14.79
C LEU A 48 2.02 -6.06 14.56
N VAL A 49 0.87 -5.65 15.12
CA VAL A 49 -0.40 -6.38 15.01
C VAL A 49 -0.89 -6.38 13.57
N ALA A 50 -0.91 -5.23 12.90
CA ALA A 50 -1.30 -5.14 11.50
C ALA A 50 -0.40 -6.01 10.61
N GLY A 51 0.92 -5.92 10.80
CA GLY A 51 1.89 -6.70 10.06
C GLY A 51 1.81 -8.21 10.33
N LEU A 52 1.44 -8.64 11.54
CA LEU A 52 1.18 -10.06 11.86
C LEU A 52 -0.03 -10.59 11.08
N PHE A 53 -1.14 -9.86 11.05
CA PHE A 53 -2.32 -10.28 10.29
C PHE A 53 -2.08 -10.23 8.78
N LEU A 54 -1.31 -9.26 8.30
CA LEU A 54 -0.86 -9.19 6.91
C LEU A 54 0.03 -10.38 6.54
N PHE A 55 0.94 -10.81 7.44
CA PHE A 55 1.70 -12.05 7.25
C PHE A 55 0.77 -13.26 7.08
N LEU A 56 -0.27 -13.37 7.89
CA LEU A 56 -1.26 -14.44 7.78
C LEU A 56 -2.01 -14.39 6.44
N ILE A 57 -2.45 -13.22 5.99
CA ILE A 57 -3.14 -13.02 4.70
C ILE A 57 -2.22 -13.42 3.54
N MET A 58 -0.96 -12.97 3.56
CA MET A 58 0.01 -13.33 2.53
C MET A 58 0.40 -14.81 2.56
N ARG A 59 0.36 -15.44 3.74
CA ARG A 59 0.51 -16.90 3.87
C ARG A 59 -0.67 -17.66 3.26
N ALA A 60 -1.90 -17.20 3.46
CA ALA A 60 -3.09 -17.77 2.82
C ALA A 60 -3.00 -17.65 1.28
N MET A 61 -2.62 -16.48 0.78
CA MET A 61 -2.40 -16.25 -0.65
C MET A 61 -1.31 -17.16 -1.20
N GLY A 62 -0.14 -17.20 -0.56
CA GLY A 62 0.98 -17.98 -1.07
C GLY A 62 0.74 -19.50 -1.00
N GLU A 63 -0.11 -19.98 -0.09
CA GLU A 63 -0.57 -21.39 -0.08
C GLU A 63 -1.40 -21.73 -1.31
N MET A 64 -2.32 -20.85 -1.73
CA MET A 64 -3.08 -21.03 -2.97
C MET A 64 -2.19 -20.95 -4.22
N VAL A 65 -1.34 -19.91 -4.30
CA VAL A 65 -0.41 -19.68 -5.43
C VAL A 65 0.57 -20.82 -5.61
N TYR A 66 0.96 -21.51 -4.54
CA TYR A 66 1.87 -22.64 -4.64
C TYR A 66 1.27 -23.83 -5.42
N LEU A 67 -0.03 -24.08 -5.25
CA LEU A 67 -0.75 -25.17 -5.91
C LEU A 67 -1.38 -24.76 -7.24
N ASP A 68 -1.78 -23.50 -7.38
CA ASP A 68 -2.35 -22.97 -8.62
C ASP A 68 -1.71 -21.64 -9.02
N PRO A 69 -0.48 -21.67 -9.58
CA PRO A 69 0.20 -20.46 -10.03
C PRO A 69 -0.49 -19.76 -11.21
N SER A 70 -1.40 -20.46 -11.91
CA SER A 70 -1.97 -20.05 -13.19
C SER A 70 -3.03 -18.95 -13.04
N THR A 71 -3.63 -18.82 -11.86
CA THR A 71 -4.71 -17.87 -11.61
C THR A 71 -4.25 -16.42 -11.47
N GLY A 72 -2.95 -16.09 -11.41
CA GLY A 72 -2.38 -14.77 -11.75
C GLY A 72 -2.81 -13.51 -10.96
N SER A 73 -3.89 -13.53 -10.16
CA SER A 73 -4.37 -12.38 -9.38
C SER A 73 -5.38 -12.81 -8.30
N PHE A 74 -5.40 -12.11 -7.17
CA PHE A 74 -6.42 -12.25 -6.11
C PHE A 74 -7.86 -12.04 -6.62
N ALA A 75 -8.05 -11.28 -7.70
CA ALA A 75 -9.35 -11.15 -8.35
C ALA A 75 -9.81 -12.46 -9.02
N ASN A 76 -8.88 -13.24 -9.57
CA ASN A 76 -9.21 -14.53 -10.19
C ASN A 76 -9.51 -15.59 -9.13
N TYR A 77 -8.76 -15.61 -8.02
CA TYR A 77 -9.13 -16.43 -6.86
C TYR A 77 -10.56 -16.15 -6.39
N ALA A 78 -10.94 -14.88 -6.30
CA ALA A 78 -12.30 -14.50 -5.94
C ALA A 78 -13.34 -14.97 -6.98
N THR A 79 -13.05 -14.87 -8.28
CA THR A 79 -13.91 -15.40 -9.35
C THR A 79 -14.11 -16.92 -9.25
N ASP A 80 -13.01 -17.66 -9.04
CA ASP A 80 -12.98 -19.11 -9.15
C ASP A 80 -13.49 -19.83 -7.91
N TYR A 81 -13.15 -19.29 -6.72
CA TYR A 81 -13.47 -19.92 -5.43
C TYR A 81 -14.70 -19.33 -4.74
N ILE A 82 -15.15 -18.12 -5.13
CA ILE A 82 -16.30 -17.44 -4.52
C ILE A 82 -17.41 -17.25 -5.56
N HIS A 83 -17.26 -16.27 -6.46
CA HIS A 83 -18.24 -15.95 -7.51
C HIS A 83 -17.66 -14.93 -8.50
N PRO A 84 -18.07 -14.90 -9.79
CA PRO A 84 -17.62 -13.89 -10.76
C PRO A 84 -17.80 -12.43 -10.31
N VAL A 85 -18.86 -12.13 -9.56
CA VAL A 85 -19.07 -10.78 -8.99
C VAL A 85 -17.99 -10.42 -7.96
N ALA A 86 -17.50 -11.40 -7.20
CA ALA A 86 -16.46 -11.17 -6.19
C ALA A 86 -15.14 -10.79 -6.86
N GLY A 87 -14.76 -11.47 -7.95
CA GLY A 87 -13.61 -11.08 -8.75
C GLY A 87 -13.76 -9.72 -9.41
N TYR A 88 -14.93 -9.43 -9.98
CA TYR A 88 -15.21 -8.12 -10.57
C TYR A 88 -15.09 -6.97 -9.56
N VAL A 89 -15.74 -7.10 -8.40
CA VAL A 89 -15.67 -6.10 -7.33
C VAL A 89 -14.24 -5.97 -6.82
N THR A 90 -13.48 -7.06 -6.73
CA THR A 90 -12.07 -7.03 -6.31
C THR A 90 -11.17 -6.31 -7.29
N ALA A 91 -11.38 -6.50 -8.59
CA ALA A 91 -10.66 -5.76 -9.64
C ALA A 91 -10.93 -4.25 -9.52
N TRP A 92 -12.20 -3.84 -9.37
CA TRP A 92 -12.55 -2.44 -9.19
C TRP A 92 -12.08 -1.86 -7.86
N ALA A 93 -12.13 -2.65 -6.78
CA ALA A 93 -11.60 -2.25 -5.49
C ALA A 93 -10.11 -1.94 -5.60
N ASN A 94 -9.34 -2.78 -6.30
CA ASN A 94 -7.92 -2.55 -6.54
C ASN A 94 -7.66 -1.30 -7.39
N ILE A 95 -8.41 -1.09 -8.47
CA ILE A 95 -8.30 0.11 -9.32
C ILE A 95 -8.57 1.37 -8.48
N PHE A 96 -9.65 1.35 -7.70
CA PHE A 96 -10.01 2.47 -6.84
C PHE A 96 -8.93 2.72 -5.78
N GLN A 97 -8.47 1.68 -5.08
CA GLN A 97 -7.43 1.82 -4.05
C GLN A 97 -6.21 2.54 -4.63
N TRP A 98 -5.73 2.12 -5.80
CA TRP A 98 -4.46 2.57 -6.34
C TRP A 98 -4.56 3.96 -6.97
N ILE A 99 -5.72 4.31 -7.54
CA ILE A 99 -6.01 5.69 -7.95
C ILE A 99 -5.99 6.60 -6.72
N VAL A 100 -6.68 6.24 -5.64
CA VAL A 100 -6.78 7.06 -4.43
C VAL A 100 -5.45 7.15 -3.66
N VAL A 101 -4.70 6.04 -3.58
CA VAL A 101 -3.31 6.06 -3.09
C VAL A 101 -2.50 7.02 -3.95
N GLY A 102 -2.54 6.90 -5.28
CA GLY A 102 -1.86 7.83 -6.18
C GLY A 102 -2.22 9.30 -5.94
N MET A 103 -3.49 9.61 -5.67
CA MET A 103 -3.90 10.98 -5.29
C MET A 103 -3.22 11.44 -4.00
N SER A 104 -3.21 10.60 -2.97
CA SER A 104 -2.56 10.91 -1.69
C SER A 104 -1.04 11.09 -1.82
N GLU A 105 -0.40 10.32 -2.69
CA GLU A 105 1.04 10.41 -2.96
C GLU A 105 1.39 11.75 -3.62
N VAL A 106 0.58 12.18 -4.57
CA VAL A 106 0.76 13.45 -5.27
C VAL A 106 0.53 14.65 -4.34
N ILE A 107 -0.45 14.55 -3.43
CA ILE A 107 -0.67 15.53 -2.36
C ILE A 107 0.57 15.61 -1.45
N ALA A 108 1.12 14.46 -1.04
CA ALA A 108 2.30 14.38 -0.20
C ALA A 108 3.52 15.03 -0.89
N VAL A 109 3.77 14.75 -2.18
CA VAL A 109 4.85 15.42 -2.95
C VAL A 109 4.71 16.94 -2.86
N GLY A 110 3.51 17.47 -3.05
CA GLY A 110 3.25 18.91 -2.93
C GLY A 110 3.59 19.47 -1.54
N ALA A 111 3.24 18.75 -0.48
CA ALA A 111 3.54 19.13 0.90
C ALA A 111 5.05 19.10 1.21
N TYR A 112 5.75 18.04 0.82
CA TYR A 112 7.19 17.92 1.08
C TYR A 112 8.05 18.87 0.23
N MET A 113 7.57 19.29 -0.95
CA MET A 113 8.27 20.29 -1.78
C MET A 113 8.30 21.69 -1.17
N LYS A 114 7.38 22.01 -0.25
CA LYS A 114 7.41 23.27 0.51
C LYS A 114 8.66 23.42 1.38
N PHE A 115 9.35 22.32 1.70
CA PHE A 115 10.61 22.39 2.44
C PHE A 115 11.67 23.23 1.71
N TRP A 116 11.80 23.08 0.39
CA TRP A 116 12.74 23.90 -0.41
C TRP A 116 12.09 25.13 -1.00
N PHE A 117 10.80 25.05 -1.34
CA PHE A 117 10.07 26.13 -1.98
C PHE A 117 8.77 26.43 -1.22
N PRO A 118 8.82 27.15 -0.08
CA PRO A 118 7.65 27.39 0.78
C PRO A 118 6.48 28.09 0.06
N GLU A 119 6.82 29.02 -0.84
CA GLU A 119 5.85 29.79 -1.64
C GLU A 119 5.31 29.03 -2.86
N LEU A 120 5.83 27.83 -3.15
CA LEU A 120 5.40 27.05 -4.31
C LEU A 120 4.01 26.47 -4.07
N PRO A 121 3.03 26.76 -4.94
CA PRO A 121 1.72 26.11 -4.86
C PRO A 121 1.85 24.58 -4.91
N THR A 122 1.26 23.89 -3.93
CA THR A 122 1.40 22.44 -3.73
C THR A 122 0.92 21.60 -4.91
N TRP A 123 0.04 22.14 -5.75
CA TRP A 123 -0.47 21.46 -6.95
C TRP A 123 0.57 21.37 -8.08
N ILE A 124 1.54 22.30 -8.15
CA ILE A 124 2.54 22.33 -9.23
C ILE A 124 3.46 21.10 -9.16
N PRO A 125 4.13 20.79 -8.02
CA PRO A 125 4.92 19.57 -7.93
C PRO A 125 4.12 18.30 -8.20
N GLY A 126 2.88 18.26 -7.73
CA GLY A 126 1.99 17.13 -7.94
C GLY A 126 1.70 16.89 -9.42
N LEU A 127 1.36 17.95 -10.16
CA LEU A 127 1.13 17.88 -11.61
C LEU A 127 2.38 17.42 -12.36
N ILE A 128 3.55 17.97 -12.02
CA ILE A 128 4.83 17.60 -12.64
C ILE A 128 5.10 16.11 -12.45
N VAL A 129 4.94 15.58 -11.23
CA VAL A 129 5.15 14.16 -10.94
C VAL A 129 4.20 13.27 -11.73
N ILE A 130 2.90 13.59 -11.79
CA ILE A 130 1.95 12.80 -12.58
C ILE A 130 2.35 12.75 -14.05
N VAL A 131 2.71 13.90 -14.64
CA VAL A 131 3.11 13.98 -16.05
C VAL A 131 4.37 13.14 -16.29
N LEU A 132 5.38 13.28 -15.43
CA LEU A 132 6.62 12.50 -15.52
C LEU A 132 6.37 10.99 -15.41
N LEU A 133 5.57 10.56 -14.42
CA LEU A 133 5.27 9.13 -14.23
C LEU A 133 4.40 8.57 -15.36
N THR A 134 3.46 9.35 -15.87
CA THR A 134 2.63 8.95 -17.02
C THR A 134 3.50 8.76 -18.26
N ALA A 135 4.42 9.70 -18.52
CA ALA A 135 5.37 9.57 -19.61
C ALA A 135 6.27 8.34 -19.43
N ALA A 136 6.83 8.13 -18.24
CA ALA A 136 7.67 6.96 -17.95
C ALA A 136 6.93 5.63 -18.18
N ASN A 137 5.68 5.53 -17.72
CA ASN A 137 4.83 4.35 -17.92
C ASN A 137 4.38 4.17 -19.38
N ALA A 138 4.32 5.24 -20.18
CA ALA A 138 4.00 5.17 -21.60
C ALA A 138 5.17 4.66 -22.46
N VAL A 139 6.43 4.89 -22.06
CA VAL A 139 7.62 4.57 -22.86
C VAL A 139 8.04 3.10 -22.76
N SER A 140 8.16 2.52 -21.57
CA SER A 140 8.64 1.13 -21.44
C SER A 140 8.37 0.49 -20.07
N VAL A 141 7.86 -0.74 -20.08
CA VAL A 141 7.72 -1.59 -18.88
C VAL A 141 9.08 -1.94 -18.26
N LYS A 142 10.17 -1.96 -19.06
CA LYS A 142 11.52 -2.17 -18.52
C LYS A 142 12.03 -0.94 -17.76
N ALA A 143 11.70 0.26 -18.24
CA ALA A 143 12.06 1.49 -17.54
C ALA A 143 11.37 1.57 -16.17
N PHE A 144 10.11 1.12 -16.06
CA PHE A 144 9.41 0.97 -14.79
C PHE A 144 10.20 0.15 -13.76
N GLY A 145 10.66 -1.05 -14.14
CA GLY A 145 11.35 -1.95 -13.21
C GLY A 145 12.69 -1.38 -12.70
N GLU A 146 13.38 -0.58 -13.52
CA GLU A 146 14.61 0.11 -13.13
C GLU A 146 14.33 1.31 -12.23
N PHE A 147 13.36 2.17 -12.56
CA PHE A 147 12.98 3.29 -11.68
C PHE A 147 12.55 2.81 -10.30
N GLU A 148 11.71 1.77 -10.27
CA GLU A 148 11.23 1.19 -9.02
C GLU A 148 12.36 0.57 -8.20
N PHE A 149 13.33 -0.07 -8.87
CA PHE A 149 14.51 -0.59 -8.21
C PHE A 149 15.31 0.52 -7.51
N TRP A 150 15.57 1.64 -8.20
CA TRP A 150 16.31 2.77 -7.62
C TRP A 150 15.52 3.47 -6.52
N PHE A 151 14.23 3.73 -6.71
CA PHE A 151 13.38 4.34 -5.68
C PHE A 151 13.28 3.47 -4.42
N ALA A 152 13.09 2.16 -4.57
CA ALA A 152 13.08 1.24 -3.45
C ALA A 152 14.45 1.16 -2.75
N MET A 153 15.55 1.20 -3.49
CA MET A 153 16.90 1.19 -2.91
C MET A 153 17.15 2.41 -2.02
N ILE A 154 16.84 3.61 -2.54
CA ILE A 154 17.00 4.86 -1.80
C ILE A 154 16.24 4.79 -0.47
N LYS A 155 14.96 4.41 -0.51
CA LYS A 155 14.11 4.24 0.68
C LYS A 155 14.70 3.29 1.71
N ILE A 156 15.06 2.08 1.28
CA ILE A 156 15.53 1.02 2.18
C ILE A 156 16.83 1.44 2.86
N VAL A 157 17.78 2.00 2.10
CA VAL A 157 19.05 2.49 2.65
C VAL A 157 18.80 3.58 3.68
N THR A 158 17.93 4.55 3.38
CA THR A 158 17.59 5.62 4.33
C THR A 158 16.96 5.08 5.62
N ILE A 159 16.03 4.14 5.55
CA ILE A 159 15.42 3.55 6.74
C ILE A 159 16.46 2.79 7.58
N ILE A 160 17.34 2.02 6.94
CA ILE A 160 18.42 1.31 7.65
C ILE A 160 19.36 2.30 8.36
N LEU A 161 19.78 3.37 7.66
CA LEU A 161 20.62 4.41 8.26
C LEU A 161 19.91 5.09 9.43
N MET A 162 18.62 5.37 9.29
CA MET A 162 17.83 5.98 10.36
C MET A 162 17.75 5.08 11.59
N ILE A 163 17.52 3.79 11.38
CA ILE A 163 17.47 2.81 12.47
C ILE A 163 18.83 2.79 13.18
N ILE A 164 19.92 2.56 12.45
CA ILE A 164 21.27 2.48 13.04
C ILE A 164 21.61 3.77 13.80
N ALA A 165 21.40 4.92 13.18
CA ALA A 165 21.72 6.21 13.77
C ALA A 165 20.82 6.51 14.99
N GLY A 166 19.54 6.17 14.92
CA GLY A 166 18.58 6.27 16.02
C GLY A 166 18.96 5.40 17.21
N PHE A 167 19.35 4.14 17.00
CA PHE A 167 19.88 3.28 18.06
C PHE A 167 21.18 3.89 18.66
N GLY A 168 22.05 4.46 17.83
CA GLY A 168 23.22 5.22 18.27
C GLY A 168 22.88 6.37 19.22
N LEU A 169 21.86 7.16 18.86
CA LEU A 169 21.38 8.29 19.63
C LEU A 169 20.69 7.86 20.95
N ILE A 170 19.87 6.79 20.90
CA ILE A 170 19.10 6.28 22.05
C ILE A 170 20.00 5.68 23.12
N PHE A 171 20.95 4.81 22.74
CA PHE A 171 21.75 4.03 23.68
C PHE A 171 23.11 4.63 24.00
N PHE A 172 23.71 5.36 23.07
CA PHE A 172 25.08 5.89 23.20
C PHE A 172 25.14 7.43 23.19
N GLY A 173 24.02 8.11 22.94
CA GLY A 173 23.98 9.57 22.89
C GLY A 173 24.78 10.18 21.74
N ILE A 174 25.00 9.42 20.65
CA ILE A 174 25.72 9.90 19.45
C ILE A 174 24.92 11.05 18.84
N GLY A 175 25.54 12.24 18.77
CA GLY A 175 24.88 13.48 18.32
C GLY A 175 24.14 14.25 19.43
N ASN A 176 24.06 13.72 20.66
CA ASN A 176 23.45 14.36 21.82
C ASN A 176 24.45 14.62 22.95
N GLY A 177 25.65 15.08 22.60
CA GLY A 177 26.71 15.37 23.57
C GLY A 177 27.18 14.17 24.41
N GLY A 178 26.94 12.94 23.93
CA GLY A 178 27.25 11.71 24.67
C GLY A 178 26.22 11.33 25.73
N ASN A 179 25.11 12.07 25.84
CA ASN A 179 24.01 11.74 26.75
C ASN A 179 22.98 10.86 26.02
N PRO A 180 22.81 9.58 26.42
CA PRO A 180 21.80 8.73 25.81
C PRO A 180 20.40 9.30 26.04
N ILE A 181 19.57 9.33 25.00
CA ILE A 181 18.15 9.72 25.17
C ILE A 181 17.42 8.72 26.07
N GLY A 182 17.81 7.44 26.00
CA GLY A 182 17.15 6.36 26.74
C GLY A 182 15.74 6.09 26.22
N LEU A 183 14.94 5.41 27.04
CA LEU A 183 13.59 4.93 26.68
C LEU A 183 12.46 5.73 27.35
N SER A 184 12.80 6.84 28.02
CA SER A 184 11.85 7.60 28.85
C SER A 184 10.66 8.14 28.06
N ASN A 185 10.88 8.64 26.84
CA ASN A 185 9.81 9.18 25.99
C ASN A 185 8.70 8.17 25.66
N LEU A 186 8.96 6.86 25.77
CA LEU A 186 7.94 5.83 25.57
C LEU A 186 6.86 5.81 26.66
N THR A 187 7.12 6.42 27.82
CA THR A 187 6.20 6.37 28.97
C THR A 187 6.02 7.69 29.70
N ALA A 188 6.94 8.64 29.54
CA ALA A 188 6.97 9.90 30.28
C ALA A 188 5.78 10.83 29.97
N HIS A 189 5.18 10.73 28.78
CA HIS A 189 4.18 11.67 28.28
C HIS A 189 2.77 11.06 28.30
N GLY A 190 2.28 10.66 29.48
CA GLY A 190 0.96 10.03 29.63
C GLY A 190 0.96 8.50 29.45
N GLY A 191 2.12 7.85 29.58
CA GLY A 191 2.27 6.42 29.46
C GLY A 191 2.47 5.93 28.01
N PHE A 192 2.48 4.61 27.84
CA PHE A 192 2.76 3.99 26.55
C PHE A 192 1.56 4.02 25.59
N MET A 193 0.33 4.08 26.12
CA MET A 193 -0.91 4.19 25.36
C MET A 193 -1.75 5.38 25.89
N PRO A 194 -1.29 6.62 25.67
CA PRO A 194 -1.86 7.82 26.29
C PRO A 194 -3.32 8.06 25.90
N ASN A 195 -3.72 7.67 24.69
CA ASN A 195 -5.09 7.85 24.17
C ASN A 195 -5.94 6.57 24.27
N GLY A 196 -5.49 5.59 25.07
CA GLY A 196 -6.22 4.36 25.31
C GLY A 196 -6.42 3.46 24.07
N TRP A 197 -7.29 2.46 24.22
CA TRP A 197 -7.61 1.51 23.15
C TRP A 197 -8.26 2.16 21.94
N LEU A 198 -9.05 3.22 22.14
CA LEU A 198 -9.72 3.92 21.04
C LEU A 198 -8.70 4.54 20.08
N GLY A 199 -7.70 5.25 20.62
CA GLY A 199 -6.58 5.79 19.84
C GLY A 199 -5.80 4.70 19.10
N PHE A 200 -5.59 3.55 19.75
CA PHE A 200 -4.94 2.39 19.14
C PHE A 200 -5.70 1.85 17.93
N PHE A 201 -7.02 1.68 18.04
CA PHE A 201 -7.86 1.24 16.92
C PHE A 201 -7.96 2.28 15.80
N PHE A 202 -7.92 3.58 16.13
CA PHE A 202 -7.81 4.63 15.11
C PHE A 202 -6.48 4.57 14.37
N ALA A 203 -5.36 4.40 15.08
CA ALA A 203 -4.05 4.24 14.46
C ALA A 203 -3.99 3.01 13.54
N LEU A 204 -4.56 1.88 13.96
CA LEU A 204 -4.65 0.66 13.14
C LEU A 204 -5.26 0.92 11.75
N SER A 205 -6.17 1.90 11.64
CA SER A 205 -6.80 2.26 10.37
C SER A 205 -5.78 2.71 9.34
N ILE A 206 -4.93 3.69 9.65
CA ILE A 206 -3.92 4.21 8.70
C ILE A 206 -2.72 3.27 8.60
N VAL A 207 -2.37 2.61 9.70
CA VAL A 207 -1.30 1.61 9.74
C VAL A 207 -1.58 0.48 8.76
N ILE A 208 -2.82 -0.05 8.69
CA ILE A 208 -3.14 -1.12 7.75
C ILE A 208 -2.98 -0.65 6.30
N GLY A 209 -3.37 0.60 6.01
CA GLY A 209 -3.15 1.22 4.71
C GLY A 209 -1.66 1.22 4.32
N SER A 210 -0.76 1.42 5.29
CA SER A 210 0.70 1.46 5.04
C SER A 210 1.28 0.13 4.59
N TYR A 211 0.51 -0.97 4.69
CA TYR A 211 0.88 -2.28 4.18
C TYR A 211 0.24 -2.62 2.82
N GLN A 212 -0.59 -1.74 2.25
CA GLN A 212 -1.09 -1.90 0.89
C GLN A 212 0.07 -2.01 -0.10
N GLY A 213 -0.13 -2.80 -1.15
CA GLY A 213 0.93 -3.11 -2.11
C GLY A 213 1.69 -4.39 -1.80
N VAL A 214 1.57 -4.96 -0.59
CA VAL A 214 2.15 -6.29 -0.30
C VAL A 214 1.50 -7.38 -1.17
N GLU A 215 0.23 -7.21 -1.52
CA GLU A 215 -0.52 -8.10 -2.42
C GLU A 215 0.03 -8.13 -3.85
N LEU A 216 0.85 -7.15 -4.25
CA LEU A 216 1.57 -7.18 -5.54
C LEU A 216 2.51 -8.38 -5.63
N ILE A 217 2.94 -8.95 -4.49
CA ILE A 217 3.70 -10.21 -4.46
C ILE A 217 2.90 -11.33 -5.13
N GLY A 218 1.57 -11.38 -4.95
CA GLY A 218 0.71 -12.39 -5.55
C GLY A 218 0.66 -12.28 -7.07
N ILE A 219 0.49 -11.05 -7.59
CA ILE A 219 0.44 -10.78 -9.03
C ILE A 219 1.79 -11.11 -9.67
N THR A 220 2.87 -10.58 -9.10
CA THR A 220 4.22 -10.74 -9.65
C THR A 220 4.77 -12.16 -9.53
N ALA A 221 4.35 -12.93 -8.52
CA ALA A 221 4.72 -14.34 -8.39
C ALA A 221 4.13 -15.22 -9.50
N GLY A 222 2.97 -14.86 -10.08
CA GLY A 222 2.41 -15.54 -11.25
C GLY A 222 3.23 -15.34 -12.53
N GLU A 223 4.00 -14.25 -12.61
CA GLU A 223 4.78 -13.87 -13.80
C GLU A 223 6.24 -14.35 -13.76
N THR A 224 6.67 -15.03 -12.70
CA THR A 224 8.08 -15.38 -12.46
C THR A 224 8.46 -16.80 -12.93
N LYS A 225 9.75 -17.01 -13.21
CA LYS A 225 10.32 -18.35 -13.41
C LYS A 225 10.35 -19.07 -12.06
N ASP A 226 9.78 -20.27 -11.98
CA ASP A 226 9.57 -21.06 -10.75
C ASP A 226 8.69 -20.36 -9.67
N PRO A 227 7.39 -20.15 -9.94
CA PRO A 227 6.46 -19.48 -9.02
C PRO A 227 6.49 -20.02 -7.59
N GLN A 228 6.55 -21.34 -7.45
CA GLN A 228 6.56 -22.05 -6.17
C GLN A 228 7.73 -21.70 -5.26
N LYS A 229 8.95 -21.57 -5.82
CA LYS A 229 10.14 -21.22 -5.03
C LYS A 229 10.13 -19.72 -4.69
N ASN A 230 9.76 -18.90 -5.68
CA ASN A 230 9.80 -17.46 -5.53
C ASN A 230 8.70 -16.93 -4.61
N ILE A 231 7.50 -17.51 -4.61
CA ILE A 231 6.43 -17.12 -3.68
C ILE A 231 6.82 -17.37 -2.22
N LYS A 232 7.42 -18.53 -1.91
CA LYS A 232 7.88 -18.82 -0.53
C LYS A 232 8.93 -17.82 -0.07
N LYS A 233 9.88 -17.51 -0.94
CA LYS A 233 10.96 -16.56 -0.65
C LYS A 233 10.42 -15.14 -0.49
N ALA A 234 9.49 -14.72 -1.34
CA ALA A 234 8.88 -13.40 -1.29
C ALA A 234 8.03 -13.24 -0.03
N VAL A 235 7.07 -14.13 0.23
CA VAL A 235 6.18 -14.03 1.40
C VAL A 235 6.97 -14.07 2.71
N ASN A 236 7.93 -14.98 2.88
CA ASN A 236 8.71 -15.04 4.12
C ASN A 236 9.75 -13.92 4.24
N GLY A 237 10.44 -13.59 3.15
CA GLY A 237 11.57 -12.67 3.17
C GLY A 237 11.15 -11.20 3.16
N VAL A 238 10.18 -10.83 2.33
CA VAL A 238 9.74 -9.44 2.16
C VAL A 238 9.00 -8.96 3.40
N ILE A 239 8.07 -9.75 3.93
CA ILE A 239 7.23 -9.33 5.06
C ILE A 239 8.05 -9.09 6.33
N TRP A 240 8.98 -10.00 6.65
CA TRP A 240 9.84 -9.81 7.83
C TRP A 240 10.72 -8.56 7.74
N ARG A 241 11.21 -8.24 6.53
CA ARG A 241 11.97 -6.99 6.30
C ARG A 241 11.10 -5.76 6.46
N ILE A 242 9.88 -5.76 5.91
CA ILE A 242 8.92 -4.64 6.08
C ILE A 242 8.61 -4.44 7.56
N LEU A 243 8.35 -5.53 8.30
CA LEU A 243 8.12 -5.47 9.74
C LEU A 243 9.30 -4.82 10.48
N ILE A 244 10.53 -5.26 10.22
CA ILE A 244 11.73 -4.67 10.83
C ILE A 244 11.83 -3.17 10.49
N PHE A 245 11.63 -2.81 9.23
CA PHE A 245 11.75 -1.42 8.79
C PHE A 245 10.68 -0.52 9.41
N TYR A 246 9.43 -0.98 9.47
CA TYR A 246 8.33 -0.19 10.03
C TYR A 246 8.45 -0.07 11.54
N ILE A 247 8.59 -1.20 12.24
CA ILE A 247 8.70 -1.23 13.69
C ILE A 247 9.96 -0.50 14.15
N GLY A 248 11.10 -0.75 13.50
CA GLY A 248 12.36 -0.10 13.83
C GLY A 248 12.33 1.41 13.60
N ALA A 249 11.78 1.86 12.47
CA ALA A 249 11.62 3.29 12.18
C ALA A 249 10.74 3.98 13.20
N ILE A 250 9.55 3.42 13.46
CA ILE A 250 8.59 3.99 14.40
C ILE A 250 9.13 3.99 15.82
N PHE A 251 9.76 2.89 16.26
CA PHE A 251 10.40 2.79 17.56
C PHE A 251 11.43 3.91 17.77
N VAL A 252 12.29 4.15 16.79
CA VAL A 252 13.27 5.23 16.85
C VAL A 252 12.57 6.58 17.00
N ILE A 253 11.57 6.87 16.17
CA ILE A 253 10.86 8.15 16.18
C ILE A 253 10.24 8.44 17.56
N VAL A 254 9.43 7.52 18.10
CA VAL A 254 8.70 7.74 19.37
C VAL A 254 9.60 7.65 20.61
N THR A 255 10.82 7.15 20.46
CA THR A 255 11.83 7.13 21.54
C THR A 255 12.66 8.40 21.52
N VAL A 256 13.03 8.90 20.33
CA VAL A 256 13.88 10.09 20.18
C VAL A 256 13.12 11.39 20.48
N TYR A 257 11.82 11.43 20.18
CA TYR A 257 10.97 12.60 20.37
C TYR A 257 9.71 12.28 21.20
N PRO A 258 9.28 13.20 22.09
CA PRO A 258 7.97 13.14 22.73
C PRO A 258 6.86 13.07 21.69
N TRP A 259 5.94 12.10 21.84
CA TRP A 259 4.89 11.89 20.86
C TRP A 259 3.94 13.08 20.71
N ASN A 260 3.79 13.87 21.78
CA ASN A 260 2.94 15.05 21.88
C ASN A 260 3.56 16.32 21.26
N GLU A 261 4.86 16.31 20.92
CA GLU A 261 5.54 17.43 20.27
C GLU A 261 5.81 17.18 18.78
N LEU A 262 5.54 15.96 18.29
CA LEU A 262 5.82 15.55 16.91
C LEU A 262 5.05 16.35 15.85
N HIS A 263 3.91 16.94 16.20
CA HIS A 263 3.12 17.76 15.28
C HIS A 263 3.84 19.07 14.91
N ASP A 264 4.60 19.64 15.84
CA ASP A 264 5.21 20.98 15.69
C ASP A 264 6.59 20.95 15.01
N ILE A 265 7.22 19.78 14.92
CA ILE A 265 8.57 19.59 14.37
C ILE A 265 8.60 19.13 12.90
N GLY A 266 7.44 19.06 12.25
CA GLY A 266 7.31 18.63 10.86
C GLY A 266 7.50 17.11 10.69
N SER A 267 8.28 16.69 9.69
CA SER A 267 8.48 15.26 9.43
C SER A 267 9.29 14.58 10.55
N PRO A 268 8.75 13.55 11.24
CA PRO A 268 9.45 12.86 12.32
C PRO A 268 10.78 12.24 11.88
N PHE A 269 10.84 11.83 10.62
CA PHE A 269 12.03 11.28 9.98
C PHE A 269 13.11 12.35 9.80
N VAL A 270 12.73 13.55 9.37
CA VAL A 270 13.65 14.69 9.24
C VAL A 270 14.22 15.07 10.60
N ALA A 271 13.35 15.21 11.60
CA ALA A 271 13.72 15.61 12.95
C ALA A 271 14.78 14.66 13.54
N THR A 272 14.58 13.36 13.39
CA THR A 272 15.50 12.33 13.90
C THR A 272 16.93 12.49 13.36
N PHE A 273 17.10 12.68 12.05
CA PHE A 273 18.43 12.86 11.47
C PHE A 273 19.05 14.24 11.80
N ALA A 274 18.22 15.28 11.93
CA ALA A 274 18.68 16.61 12.33
C ALA A 274 19.28 16.59 13.74
N LYS A 275 18.67 15.84 14.68
CA LYS A 275 19.15 15.67 16.06
C LYS A 275 20.51 15.00 16.16
N ILE A 276 20.91 14.23 15.13
CA ILE A 276 22.20 13.54 15.07
C ILE A 276 23.30 14.46 14.52
N GLY A 277 22.95 15.68 14.08
CA GLY A 277 23.91 16.67 13.56
C GLY A 277 24.18 16.55 12.07
N ILE A 278 23.35 15.83 11.32
CA ILE A 278 23.47 15.75 9.85
C ILE A 278 22.82 17.00 9.26
N THR A 279 23.64 18.00 8.91
CA THR A 279 23.16 19.33 8.44
C THR A 279 22.29 19.26 7.18
N ILE A 280 22.50 18.25 6.33
CA ILE A 280 21.76 18.04 5.07
C ILE A 280 20.56 17.09 5.27
N ALA A 281 20.34 16.60 6.50
CA ALA A 281 19.34 15.59 6.84
C ALA A 281 17.94 15.95 6.34
N ALA A 282 17.54 17.20 6.59
CA ALA A 282 16.19 17.64 6.26
C ALA A 282 15.93 17.57 4.76
N GLY A 283 16.85 18.10 3.93
CA GLY A 283 16.74 17.99 2.48
C GLY A 283 16.79 16.53 2.00
N LEU A 284 17.72 15.74 2.52
CA LEU A 284 17.85 14.33 2.10
C LEU A 284 16.59 13.52 2.41
N ILE A 285 16.01 13.68 3.60
CA ILE A 285 14.81 12.93 3.98
C ILE A 285 13.59 13.40 3.21
N ASN A 286 13.37 14.71 3.03
CA ASN A 286 12.30 15.20 2.17
C ASN A 286 12.44 14.62 0.75
N PHE A 287 13.67 14.52 0.23
CA PHE A 287 13.93 13.95 -1.10
C PHE A 287 13.58 12.47 -1.13
N VAL A 288 13.99 11.71 -0.11
CA VAL A 288 13.64 10.29 0.03
C VAL A 288 12.12 10.12 0.09
N VAL A 289 11.39 10.95 0.84
CA VAL A 289 9.93 10.84 0.91
C VAL A 289 9.26 11.16 -0.42
N ILE A 290 9.75 12.15 -1.18
CA ILE A 290 9.27 12.40 -2.54
C ILE A 290 9.51 11.20 -3.45
N THR A 291 10.70 10.58 -3.40
CA THR A 291 10.97 9.36 -4.19
C THR A 291 10.09 8.19 -3.74
N ALA A 292 9.77 8.09 -2.44
CA ALA A 292 8.82 7.13 -1.91
C ALA A 292 7.43 7.32 -2.52
N ALA A 293 6.98 8.58 -2.57
CA ALA A 293 5.68 8.92 -3.10
C ALA A 293 5.57 8.69 -4.60
N MET A 294 6.61 9.04 -5.35
CA MET A 294 6.70 8.77 -6.78
C MET A 294 6.63 7.27 -7.07
N SER A 295 7.28 6.42 -6.26
CA SER A 295 7.24 4.96 -6.41
C SER A 295 5.87 4.37 -6.07
N GLY A 296 5.19 4.86 -5.02
CA GLY A 296 3.81 4.47 -4.71
C GLY A 296 2.83 4.83 -5.84
N CYS A 297 2.91 6.05 -6.35
CA CYS A 297 2.08 6.53 -7.47
C CYS A 297 2.37 5.73 -8.76
N ASN A 298 3.65 5.46 -9.04
CA ASN A 298 4.09 4.65 -10.18
C ASN A 298 3.54 3.21 -10.11
N SER A 299 3.59 2.59 -8.93
CA SER A 299 2.99 1.28 -8.67
C SER A 299 1.47 1.28 -8.86
N GLY A 300 0.79 2.36 -8.45
CA GLY A 300 -0.65 2.54 -8.67
C GLY A 300 -1.04 2.66 -10.15
N ILE A 301 -0.29 3.44 -10.93
CA ILE A 301 -0.44 3.54 -12.39
C ILE A 301 -0.25 2.17 -13.03
N PHE A 302 0.82 1.47 -12.65
CA PHE A 302 1.18 0.16 -13.17
C PHE A 302 0.12 -0.92 -12.87
N SER A 303 -0.33 -1.04 -11.62
CA SER A 303 -1.30 -2.07 -11.19
C SER A 303 -2.68 -1.80 -11.78
N SER A 304 -3.16 -0.57 -11.68
CA SER A 304 -4.52 -0.22 -12.13
C SER A 304 -4.67 -0.31 -13.65
N SER A 305 -3.65 0.12 -14.41
CA SER A 305 -3.68 0.04 -15.88
C SER A 305 -3.85 -1.41 -16.36
N ARG A 306 -3.13 -2.36 -15.73
CA ARG A 306 -3.26 -3.79 -16.01
C ARG A 306 -4.62 -4.35 -15.63
N MET A 307 -5.13 -3.96 -14.46
CA MET A 307 -6.46 -4.41 -14.03
C MET A 307 -7.57 -3.92 -14.98
N ILE A 308 -7.49 -2.67 -15.43
CA ILE A 308 -8.39 -2.10 -16.45
C ILE A 308 -8.24 -2.86 -17.78
N PHE A 309 -7.01 -3.16 -18.19
CA PHE A 309 -6.75 -3.95 -19.39
C PHE A 309 -7.39 -5.35 -19.31
N THR A 310 -7.24 -6.05 -18.19
CA THR A 310 -7.88 -7.36 -17.95
C THR A 310 -9.41 -7.28 -17.98
N LEU A 311 -10.01 -6.29 -17.31
CA LEU A 311 -11.46 -6.06 -17.39
C LEU A 311 -11.93 -5.81 -18.83
N ALA A 312 -11.13 -5.10 -19.63
CA ALA A 312 -11.44 -4.85 -21.04
C ALA A 312 -11.33 -6.12 -21.89
N GLN A 313 -10.33 -6.98 -21.65
CA GLN A 313 -10.22 -8.30 -22.30
C GLN A 313 -11.45 -9.18 -22.00
N HIS A 314 -11.97 -9.08 -20.77
CA HIS A 314 -13.19 -9.77 -20.33
C HIS A 314 -14.49 -9.10 -20.86
N ARG A 315 -14.38 -8.12 -21.77
CA ARG A 315 -15.50 -7.35 -22.33
C ARG A 315 -16.37 -6.68 -21.27
N GLN A 316 -15.77 -6.34 -20.12
CA GLN A 316 -16.40 -5.60 -19.02
C GLN A 316 -16.08 -4.10 -19.10
N LEU A 317 -15.20 -3.70 -20.02
CA LEU A 317 -14.91 -2.32 -20.39
C LEU A 317 -14.86 -2.17 -21.93
N PRO A 318 -14.95 -0.93 -22.46
CA PRO A 318 -14.85 -0.68 -23.89
C PRO A 318 -13.57 -1.24 -24.52
N ALA A 319 -13.67 -1.77 -25.74
CA ALA A 319 -12.55 -2.41 -26.47
C ALA A 319 -11.36 -1.48 -26.76
N ILE A 320 -11.51 -0.15 -26.58
CA ILE A 320 -10.36 0.76 -26.67
C ILE A 320 -9.28 0.44 -25.62
N PHE A 321 -9.69 -0.08 -24.46
CA PHE A 321 -8.77 -0.41 -23.36
C PHE A 321 -8.01 -1.73 -23.57
N THR A 322 -8.36 -2.54 -24.57
CA THR A 322 -7.56 -3.72 -24.96
C THR A 322 -6.46 -3.39 -25.96
N LYS A 323 -6.34 -2.14 -26.41
CA LYS A 323 -5.31 -1.73 -27.37
C LYS A 323 -3.96 -1.57 -26.65
N VAL A 324 -2.94 -2.23 -27.20
CA VAL A 324 -1.56 -2.17 -26.74
C VAL A 324 -0.71 -1.44 -27.79
N MET A 325 0.21 -0.56 -27.35
CA MET A 325 1.17 0.08 -28.24
C MET A 325 2.27 -0.90 -28.69
N ARG A 326 3.06 -0.54 -29.72
CA ARG A 326 4.16 -1.38 -30.24
C ARG A 326 5.21 -1.78 -29.19
N ASN A 327 5.32 -1.02 -28.11
CA ASN A 327 6.22 -1.27 -26.99
C ASN A 327 5.61 -2.14 -25.88
N GLY A 328 4.42 -2.73 -26.08
CA GLY A 328 3.76 -3.61 -25.12
C GLY A 328 3.00 -2.89 -24.00
N VAL A 329 2.82 -1.56 -24.10
CA VAL A 329 2.16 -0.74 -23.06
C VAL A 329 0.69 -0.48 -23.40
N PRO A 330 -0.27 -0.72 -22.48
CA PRO A 330 -1.69 -0.40 -22.67
C PRO A 330 -1.97 1.10 -22.44
N PHE A 331 -1.52 1.95 -23.36
CA PHE A 331 -1.50 3.42 -23.20
C PHE A 331 -2.82 4.05 -22.74
N TYR A 332 -3.97 3.65 -23.30
CA TYR A 332 -5.27 4.22 -22.93
C TYR A 332 -5.63 3.92 -21.46
N THR A 333 -5.23 2.77 -20.94
CA THR A 333 -5.45 2.42 -19.53
C THR A 333 -4.55 3.23 -18.62
N VAL A 334 -3.27 3.43 -19.00
CA VAL A 334 -2.33 4.31 -18.29
C VAL A 334 -2.89 5.72 -18.21
N LEU A 335 -3.34 6.28 -19.34
CA LEU A 335 -3.90 7.62 -19.40
C LEU A 335 -5.16 7.76 -18.53
N ALA A 336 -6.07 6.79 -18.57
CA ALA A 336 -7.27 6.82 -17.74
C ALA A 336 -6.95 6.82 -16.24
N VAL A 337 -5.99 6.02 -15.81
CA VAL A 337 -5.53 5.99 -14.41
C VAL A 337 -4.86 7.30 -14.03
N SER A 338 -3.97 7.83 -14.87
CA SER A 338 -3.31 9.11 -14.64
C SER A 338 -4.29 10.27 -14.53
N ILE A 339 -5.35 10.29 -15.34
CA ILE A 339 -6.44 11.28 -15.23
C ILE A 339 -7.17 11.11 -13.90
N GLY A 340 -7.43 9.87 -13.46
CA GLY A 340 -7.99 9.60 -12.14
C GLY A 340 -7.11 10.17 -11.02
N ILE A 341 -5.80 9.93 -11.06
CA ILE A 341 -4.85 10.46 -10.07
C ILE A 341 -4.75 11.99 -10.13
N LEU A 342 -4.90 12.60 -11.31
CA LEU A 342 -4.90 14.05 -11.51
C LEU A 342 -6.05 14.74 -10.75
N ILE A 343 -7.17 14.05 -10.52
CA ILE A 343 -8.24 14.55 -9.65
C ILE A 343 -7.70 14.84 -8.25
N GLY A 344 -6.70 14.09 -7.76
CA GLY A 344 -6.01 14.36 -6.51
C GLY A 344 -5.34 15.74 -6.45
N VAL A 345 -4.79 16.22 -7.58
CA VAL A 345 -4.23 17.58 -7.70
C VAL A 345 -5.33 18.63 -7.56
N ILE A 346 -6.48 18.39 -8.19
CA ILE A 346 -7.65 19.28 -8.11
C ILE A 346 -8.17 19.29 -6.66
N LEU A 347 -8.33 18.11 -6.06
CA LEU A 347 -8.77 17.96 -4.67
C LEU A 347 -7.83 18.67 -3.69
N ASN A 348 -6.51 18.67 -3.93
CA ASN A 348 -5.53 19.38 -3.10
C ASN A 348 -5.77 20.91 -3.08
N VAL A 349 -6.34 21.48 -4.14
CA VAL A 349 -6.66 22.91 -4.24
C VAL A 349 -8.07 23.21 -3.74
N VAL A 350 -9.01 22.32 -4.07
CA VAL A 350 -10.44 22.52 -3.84
C VAL A 350 -10.85 22.16 -2.42
N LEU A 351 -10.44 21.01 -1.87
CA LEU A 351 -10.86 20.55 -0.54
C LEU A 351 -10.64 21.60 0.57
N PRO A 352 -9.48 22.30 0.64
CA PRO A 352 -9.25 23.33 1.66
C PRO A 352 -10.22 24.50 1.60
N GLN A 353 -10.89 24.73 0.46
CA GLN A 353 -11.84 25.82 0.28
C GLN A 353 -13.26 25.45 0.76
N PHE A 354 -13.55 24.15 0.90
CA PHE A 354 -14.87 23.63 1.27
C PHE A 354 -14.89 22.99 2.66
N ILE A 355 -13.73 22.65 3.22
CA ILE A 355 -13.59 21.99 4.52
C ILE A 355 -12.62 22.79 5.38
N ASP A 356 -13.17 23.61 6.28
CA ASP A 356 -12.38 24.27 7.33
C ASP A 356 -11.74 23.22 8.24
N GLY A 357 -10.42 23.32 8.51
CA GLY A 357 -9.66 22.35 9.30
C GLY A 357 -8.97 21.24 8.50
N SER A 358 -8.69 21.46 7.21
CA SER A 358 -8.00 20.52 6.31
C SER A 358 -6.50 20.30 6.62
N GLU A 359 -6.09 20.27 7.88
CA GLU A 359 -4.68 20.07 8.26
C GLU A 359 -4.17 18.67 7.83
N ASN A 360 -5.08 17.71 7.60
CA ASN A 360 -4.77 16.35 7.16
C ASN A 360 -5.51 15.93 5.86
N ILE A 361 -5.49 16.74 4.79
CA ILE A 361 -6.00 16.32 3.46
C ILE A 361 -5.48 14.94 3.07
N PHE A 362 -4.21 14.67 3.39
CA PHE A 362 -3.58 13.38 3.23
C PHE A 362 -4.40 12.25 3.87
N VAL A 363 -4.76 12.35 5.16
CA VAL A 363 -5.50 11.31 5.88
C VAL A 363 -6.88 11.09 5.27
N TYR A 364 -7.60 12.15 4.89
CA TYR A 364 -8.90 12.02 4.24
C TYR A 364 -8.82 11.27 2.91
N VAL A 365 -7.92 11.68 2.02
CA VAL A 365 -7.77 11.03 0.71
C VAL A 365 -7.21 9.63 0.88
N TYR A 366 -6.14 9.46 1.66
CA TYR A 366 -5.49 8.17 1.89
C TYR A 366 -6.44 7.16 2.53
N SER A 367 -7.22 7.55 3.54
CA SER A 367 -8.17 6.64 4.19
C SER A 367 -9.26 6.12 3.25
N ALA A 368 -9.56 6.83 2.15
CA ALA A 368 -10.54 6.36 1.17
C ALA A 368 -10.03 5.15 0.37
N SER A 369 -8.72 4.93 0.28
CA SER A 369 -8.18 3.72 -0.34
C SER A 369 -8.28 2.48 0.56
N ILE A 370 -8.52 2.64 1.87
CA ILE A 370 -8.29 1.57 2.85
C ILE A 370 -9.32 0.45 2.73
N LEU A 371 -10.62 0.77 2.77
CA LEU A 371 -11.66 -0.25 2.57
C LEU A 371 -11.52 -0.95 1.20
N PRO A 372 -11.42 -0.23 0.07
CA PRO A 372 -11.14 -0.85 -1.23
C PRO A 372 -9.88 -1.72 -1.23
N GLY A 373 -8.81 -1.30 -0.57
CA GLY A 373 -7.58 -2.08 -0.46
C GLY A 373 -7.66 -3.29 0.48
N MET A 374 -8.62 -3.31 1.40
CA MET A 374 -8.91 -4.48 2.22
C MET A 374 -9.73 -5.53 1.47
N ILE A 375 -10.44 -5.17 0.39
CA ILE A 375 -11.25 -6.13 -0.39
C ILE A 375 -10.41 -7.29 -0.96
N PRO A 376 -9.26 -7.05 -1.62
CA PRO A 376 -8.34 -8.12 -1.99
C PRO A 376 -7.99 -9.06 -0.84
N TRP A 377 -7.75 -8.53 0.36
CA TRP A 377 -7.39 -9.33 1.53
C TRP A 377 -8.57 -10.16 2.05
N PHE A 378 -9.77 -9.59 2.12
CA PHE A 378 -10.99 -10.36 2.41
C PHE A 378 -11.18 -11.49 1.40
N MET A 379 -11.04 -11.20 0.10
CA MET A 379 -11.19 -12.21 -0.94
C MET A 379 -10.12 -13.29 -0.88
N ILE A 380 -8.88 -12.96 -0.55
CA ILE A 380 -7.82 -13.96 -0.31
C ILE A 380 -8.24 -14.91 0.81
N LEU A 381 -8.71 -14.38 1.96
CA LEU A 381 -9.09 -15.18 3.11
C LEU A 381 -10.31 -16.06 2.82
N PHE A 382 -11.35 -15.50 2.20
CA PHE A 382 -12.54 -16.27 1.81
C PHE A 382 -12.21 -17.35 0.77
N SER A 383 -11.43 -17.00 -0.25
CA SER A 383 -10.98 -17.96 -1.27
C SER A 383 -10.13 -19.07 -0.65
N HIS A 384 -9.27 -18.75 0.31
CA HIS A 384 -8.43 -19.72 1.00
C HIS A 384 -9.24 -20.71 1.85
N ILE A 385 -10.29 -20.25 2.53
CA ILE A 385 -11.22 -21.15 3.25
C ILE A 385 -11.86 -22.15 2.27
N GLN A 386 -12.34 -21.67 1.11
CA GLN A 386 -12.99 -22.52 0.11
C GLN A 386 -11.99 -23.45 -0.60
N PHE A 387 -10.80 -22.95 -0.91
CA PHE A 387 -9.68 -23.70 -1.47
C PHE A 387 -9.34 -24.89 -0.59
N ARG A 388 -9.21 -24.68 0.73
CA ARG A 388 -8.88 -25.76 1.64
C ARG A 388 -9.98 -26.81 1.78
N LYS A 389 -11.25 -26.41 1.68
CA LYS A 389 -12.39 -27.35 1.66
C LYS A 389 -12.45 -28.16 0.37
N LYS A 390 -12.07 -27.55 -0.76
CA LYS A 390 -12.13 -28.18 -2.09
C LYS A 390 -10.98 -29.15 -2.34
N PHE A 391 -9.81 -28.90 -1.76
CA PHE A 391 -8.61 -29.70 -2.00
C PHE A 391 -7.95 -30.24 -0.71
N PRO A 392 -8.67 -30.94 0.17
CA PRO A 392 -8.13 -31.41 1.45
C PRO A 392 -6.93 -32.35 1.25
N GLU A 393 -6.98 -33.24 0.27
CA GLU A 393 -5.90 -34.21 -0.02
C GLU A 393 -4.61 -33.53 -0.48
N LYS A 394 -4.71 -32.45 -1.28
CA LYS A 394 -3.52 -31.69 -1.73
C LYS A 394 -2.86 -30.91 -0.60
N LEU A 395 -3.55 -30.72 0.52
CA LEU A 395 -3.00 -30.04 1.67
C LEU A 395 -2.14 -30.96 2.52
N GLU A 396 -2.32 -32.28 2.55
CA GLU A 396 -1.63 -33.14 3.52
C GLU A 396 -0.10 -32.94 3.49
N ASN A 397 0.49 -32.99 2.30
CA ASN A 397 1.93 -32.81 2.08
C ASN A 397 2.33 -31.39 1.63
N HIS A 398 1.46 -30.40 1.83
CA HIS A 398 1.72 -29.06 1.32
C HIS A 398 2.91 -28.39 2.05
N PRO A 399 3.99 -28.02 1.34
CA PRO A 399 5.22 -27.55 1.98
C PRO A 399 5.20 -26.05 2.31
N PHE A 400 4.05 -25.39 2.19
CA PHE A 400 3.87 -23.96 2.45
C PHE A 400 2.45 -23.65 2.94
N LYS A 401 2.15 -24.02 4.18
CA LYS A 401 0.82 -23.81 4.77
C LYS A 401 0.73 -22.49 5.55
N MET A 402 -0.45 -21.90 5.57
CA MET A 402 -0.83 -20.93 6.58
C MET A 402 -0.93 -21.63 7.95
N PRO A 403 -0.26 -21.11 8.99
CA PRO A 403 -0.26 -21.72 10.31
C PRO A 403 -1.66 -21.67 10.93
N LEU A 404 -2.06 -22.73 11.63
CA LEU A 404 -3.32 -22.83 12.40
C LEU A 404 -4.61 -22.54 11.60
N ALA A 405 -4.55 -22.61 10.26
CA ALA A 405 -5.75 -22.44 9.45
C ALA A 405 -6.67 -23.67 9.59
N PRO A 406 -8.01 -23.48 9.65
CA PRO A 406 -8.73 -22.26 9.25
C PRO A 406 -8.93 -21.19 10.33
N VAL A 407 -8.57 -21.43 11.61
CA VAL A 407 -8.80 -20.47 12.71
C VAL A 407 -8.17 -19.11 12.40
N THR A 408 -6.95 -19.10 11.88
CA THR A 408 -6.26 -17.87 11.49
C THR A 408 -6.92 -17.12 10.34
N ASN A 409 -7.71 -17.76 9.46
CA ASN A 409 -8.51 -17.02 8.47
C ASN A 409 -9.60 -16.20 9.16
N TYR A 410 -10.35 -16.83 10.07
CA TYR A 410 -11.43 -16.16 10.79
C TYR A 410 -10.91 -15.05 11.70
N LEU A 411 -9.76 -15.26 12.36
CA LEU A 411 -9.10 -14.22 13.14
C LEU A 411 -8.67 -13.04 12.26
N SER A 412 -8.06 -13.29 11.08
CA SER A 412 -7.71 -12.22 10.15
C SER A 412 -8.93 -11.45 9.63
N ILE A 413 -10.03 -12.15 9.32
CA ILE A 413 -11.29 -11.51 8.91
C ILE A 413 -11.83 -10.61 10.04
N ALA A 414 -11.84 -11.12 11.28
CA ALA A 414 -12.30 -10.36 12.45
C ALA A 414 -11.43 -9.12 12.70
N PHE A 415 -10.11 -9.24 12.54
CA PHE A 415 -9.18 -8.10 12.62
C PHE A 415 -9.50 -7.04 11.57
N LEU A 416 -9.65 -7.42 10.30
CA LEU A 416 -10.01 -6.49 9.24
C LEU A 416 -11.35 -5.80 9.52
N LEU A 417 -12.36 -6.55 9.99
CA LEU A 417 -13.65 -5.97 10.39
C LEU A 417 -13.51 -4.99 11.56
N THR A 418 -12.65 -5.29 12.54
CA THR A 418 -12.37 -4.39 13.67
C THR A 418 -11.80 -3.07 13.19
N VAL A 419 -10.87 -3.11 12.24
CA VAL A 419 -10.30 -1.90 11.64
C VAL A 419 -11.38 -1.09 10.90
N LEU A 420 -12.27 -1.74 10.15
CA LEU A 420 -13.39 -1.03 9.49
C LEU A 420 -14.34 -0.36 10.48
N VAL A 421 -14.65 -1.03 11.59
CA VAL A 421 -15.48 -0.44 12.65
C VAL A 421 -14.79 0.76 13.28
N ALA A 422 -13.48 0.66 13.55
CA ALA A 422 -12.69 1.77 14.08
C ALA A 422 -12.70 2.98 13.14
N MET A 423 -12.57 2.75 11.83
CA MET A 423 -12.65 3.79 10.82
C MET A 423 -14.03 4.45 10.75
N LEU A 424 -15.12 3.69 10.89
CA LEU A 424 -16.46 4.26 10.93
C LEU A 424 -16.68 5.15 12.16
N ILE A 425 -16.01 4.85 13.28
CA ILE A 425 -16.10 5.66 14.50
C ILE A 425 -15.27 6.95 14.35
N ASN A 426 -14.07 6.88 13.77
CA ASN A 426 -13.18 8.04 13.62
C ASN A 426 -13.73 9.07 12.61
N HIS A 427 -13.83 10.33 13.03
CA HIS A 427 -14.36 11.43 12.21
C HIS A 427 -13.52 11.70 10.94
N GLU A 428 -12.20 11.52 10.99
CA GLU A 428 -11.30 11.76 9.84
C GLU A 428 -11.39 10.66 8.77
N THR A 429 -11.89 9.46 9.10
CA THR A 429 -11.90 8.32 8.17
C THR A 429 -13.31 7.80 7.86
N ARG A 430 -14.34 8.20 8.61
CA ARG A 430 -15.74 7.79 8.40
C ARG A 430 -16.24 8.08 6.99
N VAL A 431 -16.05 9.30 6.50
CA VAL A 431 -16.51 9.72 5.16
C VAL A 431 -15.86 8.85 4.08
N SER A 432 -14.57 8.58 4.24
CA SER A 432 -13.76 7.77 3.34
C SER A 432 -14.27 6.33 3.24
N VAL A 433 -14.65 5.72 4.36
CA VAL A 433 -15.25 4.38 4.37
C VAL A 433 -16.62 4.36 3.69
N ILE A 434 -17.44 5.37 3.93
CA ILE A 434 -18.76 5.49 3.29
C ILE A 434 -18.62 5.57 1.76
N ILE A 435 -17.70 6.40 1.26
CA ILE A 435 -17.39 6.50 -0.18
C ILE A 435 -16.96 5.12 -0.73
N GLY A 436 -16.09 4.41 -0.01
CA GLY A 436 -15.67 3.07 -0.39
C GLY A 436 -16.85 2.08 -0.50
N PHE A 437 -17.75 2.04 0.48
CA PHE A 437 -18.94 1.18 0.43
C PHE A 437 -19.87 1.55 -0.72
N LEU A 438 -20.12 2.84 -0.94
CA LEU A 438 -20.97 3.32 -2.03
C LEU A 438 -20.38 2.93 -3.39
N PHE A 439 -19.07 3.11 -3.59
CA PHE A 439 -18.39 2.73 -4.82
C PHE A 439 -18.45 1.22 -5.08
N LEU A 440 -18.11 0.41 -4.08
CA LEU A 440 -18.11 -1.06 -4.21
C LEU A 440 -19.53 -1.59 -4.43
N GLY A 441 -20.51 -1.05 -3.71
CA GLY A 441 -21.93 -1.36 -3.89
C GLY A 441 -22.43 -0.99 -5.29
N PHE A 442 -22.08 0.20 -5.77
CA PHE A 442 -22.41 0.63 -7.14
C PHE A 442 -21.81 -0.31 -8.19
N MET A 443 -20.53 -0.70 -8.05
CA MET A 443 -19.89 -1.63 -8.98
C MET A 443 -20.54 -3.02 -8.95
N ALA A 444 -20.89 -3.52 -7.76
CA ALA A 444 -21.62 -4.79 -7.63
C ALA A 444 -22.99 -4.73 -8.33
N VAL A 445 -23.77 -3.67 -8.14
CA VAL A 445 -25.06 -3.49 -8.82
C VAL A 445 -24.87 -3.37 -10.33
N PHE A 446 -23.89 -2.59 -10.78
CA PHE A 446 -23.58 -2.40 -12.19
C PHE A 446 -23.25 -3.73 -12.91
N PHE A 447 -22.54 -4.64 -12.23
CA PHE A 447 -22.24 -5.99 -12.74
C PHE A 447 -23.50 -6.79 -13.08
N PHE A 448 -24.51 -6.76 -12.19
CA PHE A 448 -25.77 -7.46 -12.41
C PHE A 448 -26.62 -6.77 -13.49
N LEU A 449 -26.70 -5.43 -13.49
CA LEU A 449 -27.42 -4.65 -14.49
C LEU A 449 -26.89 -4.87 -15.91
N ARG A 450 -25.57 -4.99 -16.06
CA ARG A 450 -24.94 -5.28 -17.36
C ARG A 450 -25.03 -6.74 -17.80
N GLY A 451 -25.64 -7.60 -16.98
CA GLY A 451 -25.82 -9.01 -17.31
C GLY A 451 -24.52 -9.82 -17.34
N TYR A 452 -23.44 -9.32 -16.74
CA TYR A 452 -22.14 -10.02 -16.74
C TYR A 452 -22.19 -11.37 -16.01
N HIS A 453 -23.14 -11.54 -15.08
CA HIS A 453 -23.45 -12.81 -14.42
C HIS A 453 -24.01 -13.90 -15.36
N LYS A 454 -24.55 -13.52 -16.53
CA LYS A 454 -25.15 -14.45 -17.51
C LYS A 454 -24.17 -14.90 -18.60
N ARG A 455 -22.96 -14.34 -18.61
CA ARG A 455 -21.92 -14.73 -19.57
C ARG A 455 -21.22 -15.99 -19.08
N ASP A 456 -21.01 -16.93 -19.98
CA ASP A 456 -20.52 -18.26 -19.64
C ASP A 456 -19.09 -18.19 -19.08
N LYS A 457 -18.75 -19.04 -18.10
CA LYS A 457 -17.41 -19.04 -17.48
C LYS A 457 -16.30 -19.35 -18.50
N GLU A 458 -16.63 -20.02 -19.60
CA GLU A 458 -15.68 -20.33 -20.68
C GLU A 458 -15.34 -19.12 -21.56
N GLU A 459 -16.20 -18.09 -21.66
CA GLU A 459 -15.90 -16.87 -22.43
C GLU A 459 -14.79 -16.01 -21.79
N PHE A 460 -14.46 -16.26 -20.51
CA PHE A 460 -13.43 -15.52 -19.76
C PHE A 460 -12.05 -16.22 -19.75
N LYS A 461 -11.92 -17.41 -20.34
CA LYS A 461 -10.63 -18.08 -20.57
C LYS A 461 -10.09 -17.70 -21.95
N LEU A 462 -9.54 -16.50 -22.09
CA LEU A 462 -8.83 -16.06 -23.30
C LEU A 462 -7.36 -15.78 -22.98
#